data_AF-A0A535UNH4-F1
#
_entry.id   AF-A0A535UNH4-F1
#
_cell.length_a   1.000
_cell.length_b   1.000
_cell.length_c   1.000
_cell.angle_alpha   90.00
_cell.angle_beta   90.00
_cell.angle_gamma   90.00
#
_symmetry.space_group_name_H-M   'P 1'
#
loop_
_entity.id
_entity.type
_entity.pdbx_description
1 polymer ?
#
loop_
_entity_poly.entity_id
_entity_poly.type
_entity_poly.pdbx_seq_one_letter_code
_entity_poly.pdbx_strand_id
1 'polypeptide(L)'
;MKAIRVSGPSATAHDIKGRVLVHDLGSDLRKGTVLGEGHLDRVRQWGGEIHLVELEPGDLHEDVAAGRLAAAVAGAGLEATAPVQSQVRLLARHRGLV
;
A
#
# COMPACT_ATOMS: atom_id res chain seq x y z
N MET A 1 -3.64 -10.88 -8.81
CA MET A 1 -4.29 -9.59 -8.53
C MET A 1 -5.20 -9.17 -9.66
N LYS A 2 -6.30 -8.48 -9.35
CA LYS A 2 -7.29 -8.00 -10.34
C LYS A 2 -7.40 -6.47 -10.35
N ALA A 3 -7.25 -5.86 -11.53
CA ALA A 3 -7.47 -4.43 -11.72
C ALA A 3 -8.97 -4.11 -11.81
N ILE A 4 -9.38 -3.03 -11.13
CA ILE A 4 -10.78 -2.61 -11.02
C ILE A 4 -10.87 -1.11 -11.28
N ARG A 5 -11.86 -0.71 -12.08
CA ARG A 5 -12.21 0.68 -12.32
C ARG A 5 -13.55 0.97 -11.68
N VAL A 6 -13.62 2.06 -10.91
CA VAL A 6 -14.83 2.52 -10.25
C VAL A 6 -15.00 4.01 -10.56
N SER A 7 -16.24 4.47 -10.70
CA SER A 7 -16.52 5.91 -10.75
C SER A 7 -16.57 6.44 -9.33
N GLY A 8 -15.73 7.43 -9.00
CA GLY A 8 -15.65 8.02 -7.66
C GLY A 8 -17.02 8.42 -7.12
N PRO A 9 -17.80 9.26 -7.84
CA PRO A 9 -19.09 9.77 -7.35
C PRO A 9 -20.13 8.69 -7.05
N SER A 10 -20.08 7.54 -7.75
CA SER A 10 -21.02 6.44 -7.56
C SER A 10 -20.45 5.26 -6.77
N ALA A 11 -19.25 5.38 -6.20
CA ALA A 11 -18.61 4.31 -5.46
C ALA A 11 -19.44 3.90 -4.23
N THR A 12 -19.45 2.61 -3.93
CA THR A 12 -20.01 2.04 -2.70
C THR A 12 -18.91 1.55 -1.76
N ALA A 13 -19.26 1.27 -0.50
CA ALA A 13 -18.32 0.65 0.45
C ALA A 13 -17.78 -0.69 -0.08
N HIS A 14 -18.65 -1.50 -0.70
CA HIS A 14 -18.25 -2.76 -1.32
C HIS A 14 -17.24 -2.54 -2.47
N ASP A 15 -17.39 -1.46 -3.24
CA ASP A 15 -16.50 -1.20 -4.38
C ASP A 15 -15.07 -0.85 -3.97
N ILE A 16 -14.83 -0.46 -2.72
CA ILE A 16 -13.51 0.00 -2.28
C ILE A 16 -12.88 -0.86 -1.19
N LYS A 17 -13.70 -1.50 -0.34
CA LYS A 17 -13.22 -2.16 0.88
C LYS A 17 -12.18 -3.24 0.58
N GLY A 18 -11.02 -3.12 1.22
CA GLY A 18 -9.90 -4.06 1.10
C GLY A 18 -9.10 -3.94 -0.20
N ARG A 19 -9.45 -3.01 -1.09
CA ARG A 19 -8.74 -2.80 -2.36
C ARG A 19 -7.65 -1.76 -2.22
N VAL A 20 -6.58 -1.91 -3.01
CA VAL A 20 -5.41 -1.06 -2.98
C VAL A 20 -5.57 0.06 -4.00
N LEU A 21 -5.36 1.30 -3.58
CA LEU A 21 -5.44 2.47 -4.44
C LEU A 21 -4.21 2.57 -5.37
N VAL A 22 -4.43 2.75 -6.67
CA VAL A 22 -3.33 2.77 -7.67
C VAL A 22 -2.70 4.16 -7.82
N HIS A 23 -3.49 5.23 -7.69
CA HIS A 23 -3.04 6.62 -7.86
C HIS A 23 -3.40 7.45 -6.64
N ASP A 24 -2.59 8.46 -6.32
CA ASP A 24 -2.93 9.43 -5.27
C ASP A 24 -4.30 10.07 -5.57
N LEU A 25 -5.19 10.13 -4.58
CA LEU A 25 -6.45 10.86 -4.65
C LEU A 25 -6.31 12.13 -3.81
N GLY A 26 -5.85 13.20 -4.45
CA GLY A 26 -5.48 14.46 -3.79
C GLY A 26 -4.23 14.32 -2.91
N SER A 27 -4.10 15.18 -1.90
CA SER A 27 -2.90 15.26 -1.05
C SER A 27 -2.91 14.29 0.14
N ASP A 28 -4.09 13.85 0.56
CA ASP A 28 -4.35 13.15 1.81
C ASP A 28 -4.46 11.63 1.65
N LEU A 29 -4.87 11.14 0.47
CA LEU A 29 -5.04 9.72 0.21
C LEU A 29 -4.02 9.23 -0.82
N ARG A 30 -3.00 8.51 -0.35
CA ARG A 30 -1.85 8.12 -1.16
C ARG A 30 -2.07 6.80 -1.89
N LYS A 31 -1.44 6.64 -3.05
CA LYS A 31 -1.29 5.34 -3.73
C LYS A 31 -0.72 4.30 -2.77
N GLY A 32 -1.11 3.04 -2.94
CA GLY A 32 -0.78 1.96 -2.01
C GLY A 32 -1.68 1.92 -0.76
N THR A 33 -2.57 2.88 -0.55
CA THR A 33 -3.50 2.78 0.59
C THR A 33 -4.49 1.64 0.37
N VAL A 34 -4.60 0.74 1.36
CA VAL A 34 -5.69 -0.24 1.44
C VAL A 34 -6.94 0.46 1.92
N LEU A 35 -7.95 0.59 1.05
CA LEU A 35 -9.15 1.36 1.35
C LEU A 35 -10.08 0.60 2.31
N GLY A 36 -10.32 1.17 3.48
CA GLY A 36 -11.46 0.86 4.35
C GLY A 36 -12.70 1.72 4.07
N GLU A 37 -13.81 1.42 4.76
CA GLU A 37 -15.10 2.13 4.64
C GLU A 37 -14.98 3.63 4.95
N GLY A 38 -14.11 4.01 5.89
CA GLY A 38 -13.89 5.42 6.26
C GLY A 38 -13.30 6.29 5.14
N HIS A 39 -12.82 5.69 4.03
CA HIS A 39 -12.35 6.46 2.88
C HIS A 39 -13.47 6.76 1.86
N LEU A 40 -14.67 6.20 2.02
CA LEU A 40 -15.73 6.27 1.01
C LEU A 40 -16.11 7.70 0.63
N ASP A 41 -16.32 8.57 1.63
CA ASP A 41 -16.69 9.97 1.38
C ASP A 41 -15.60 10.70 0.59
N ARG A 42 -14.34 10.45 0.94
CA ARG A 42 -13.20 11.03 0.24
C ARG A 42 -13.08 10.54 -1.20
N VAL A 43 -13.35 9.25 -1.42
CA VAL A 43 -13.42 8.64 -2.75
C VAL A 43 -14.56 9.25 -3.57
N ARG A 44 -15.73 9.48 -2.98
CA ARG A 44 -16.88 10.09 -3.68
C ARG A 44 -16.67 11.55 -4.07
N GLN A 45 -15.87 12.28 -3.31
CA GLN A 45 -15.45 13.63 -3.67
C GLN A 45 -14.53 13.67 -4.90
N TRP A 46 -13.90 12.54 -5.26
CA TRP A 46 -13.15 12.45 -6.50
C TRP A 46 -14.13 12.44 -7.68
N GLY A 47 -14.18 13.53 -8.43
CA GLY A 47 -15.13 13.73 -9.53
C GLY A 47 -14.89 12.86 -10.78
N GLY A 48 -13.96 11.91 -10.74
CA GLY A 48 -13.55 11.10 -11.88
C GLY A 48 -13.49 9.60 -11.58
N GLU A 49 -12.84 8.86 -12.49
CA GLU A 49 -12.58 7.44 -12.30
C GLU A 49 -11.46 7.24 -11.27
N ILE A 50 -11.60 6.17 -10.48
CA ILE A 50 -10.58 5.66 -9.56
C ILE A 50 -10.15 4.28 -10.02
N HIS A 51 -8.85 4.01 -9.87
CA HIS A 51 -8.24 2.73 -10.22
C HIS A 51 -7.81 2.02 -8.94
N LEU A 52 -8.29 0.78 -8.79
CA LEU A 52 -8.09 -0.05 -7.62
C LEU A 52 -7.52 -1.41 -8.04
N VAL A 53 -6.85 -2.06 -7.10
CA VAL A 53 -6.42 -3.45 -7.23
C VAL A 53 -7.07 -4.27 -6.12
N GLU A 54 -7.73 -5.35 -6.51
CA GLU A 54 -8.16 -6.40 -5.60
C GLU A 54 -7.06 -7.47 -5.52
N LEU A 55 -6.55 -7.70 -4.31
CA LEU A 55 -5.59 -8.76 -4.04
C LEU A 55 -6.32 -10.10 -4.03
N GLU A 56 -5.81 -11.04 -4.80
CA GLU A 56 -6.30 -12.41 -4.89
C GLU A 56 -5.50 -13.32 -3.92
N PRO A 57 -6.01 -14.53 -3.63
CA PRO A 57 -5.26 -15.49 -2.83
C PRO A 57 -3.85 -15.72 -3.40
N GLY A 58 -2.84 -15.48 -2.56
CA GLY A 58 -1.43 -15.58 -2.94
C GLY A 58 -0.76 -14.25 -3.27
N ASP A 59 -1.53 -13.19 -3.54
CA ASP A 59 -0.98 -11.85 -3.67
C ASP A 59 -0.62 -11.26 -2.30
N LEU A 60 0.32 -10.31 -2.31
CA LEU A 60 0.71 -9.54 -1.14
C LEU A 60 0.70 -8.05 -1.48
N HIS A 61 0.33 -7.25 -0.50
CA HIS A 61 0.58 -5.81 -0.55
C HIS A 61 2.09 -5.53 -0.62
N GLU A 62 2.50 -4.49 -1.35
CA GLU A 62 3.91 -4.15 -1.56
C GLU A 62 4.69 -3.95 -0.26
N ASP A 63 4.11 -3.27 0.73
CA ASP A 63 4.75 -3.05 2.03
C ASP A 63 4.91 -4.35 2.84
N VAL A 64 3.96 -5.29 2.70
CA VAL A 64 4.08 -6.62 3.32
C VAL A 64 5.18 -7.42 2.64
N ALA A 65 5.27 -7.35 1.31
CA ALA A 65 6.34 -8.00 0.55
C ALA A 65 7.72 -7.42 0.90
N ALA A 66 7.84 -6.09 0.97
CA ALA A 66 9.08 -5.40 1.35
C ALA A 66 9.51 -5.79 2.77
N GLY A 67 8.58 -5.84 3.72
CA GLY A 67 8.85 -6.30 5.09
C GLY A 67 9.35 -7.75 5.15
N ARG A 68 8.74 -8.66 4.37
CA ARG A 68 9.19 -10.07 4.28
C ARG A 68 10.60 -10.18 3.70
N LEU A 69 10.89 -9.43 2.63
CA LEU A 69 12.22 -9.39 2.03
C LEU A 69 13.25 -8.84 3.02
N ALA A 70 12.93 -7.75 3.70
CA ALA A 70 13.81 -7.16 4.70
C ALA A 70 14.10 -8.13 5.85
N ALA A 71 13.09 -8.84 6.36
CA ALA A 71 13.28 -9.85 7.40
C ALA A 71 14.15 -11.03 6.94
N ALA A 72 14.04 -11.44 5.67
CA ALA A 72 14.85 -12.52 5.11
C ALA A 72 16.31 -12.11 4.87
N VAL A 73 16.56 -10.84 4.57
CA VAL A 73 17.90 -10.32 4.23
C VAL A 73 18.60 -9.69 5.44
N ALA A 74 17.86 -9.22 6.45
CA ALA A 74 18.42 -8.62 7.66
C ALA A 74 19.18 -9.69 8.48
N GLY A 75 20.49 -9.71 8.32
CA GLY A 75 21.40 -10.51 9.13
C GLY A 75 21.80 -9.83 10.44
N ALA A 76 22.72 -10.47 11.16
CA ALA A 76 23.30 -9.90 12.38
C ALA A 76 23.89 -8.50 12.12
N GLY A 77 23.61 -7.56 13.02
CA GLY A 77 24.09 -6.18 12.89
C GLY A 77 23.28 -5.28 11.95
N LEU A 78 22.19 -5.77 11.35
CA LEU A 78 21.25 -4.96 10.57
C LEU A 78 19.91 -4.79 11.29
N GLU A 79 19.24 -3.67 11.05
CA GLU A 79 17.89 -3.38 11.53
C GLU A 79 17.03 -2.88 10.36
N ALA A 80 15.85 -3.49 10.19
CA ALA A 80 14.89 -3.10 9.15
C ALA A 80 13.98 -1.98 9.64
N THR A 81 13.79 -0.94 8.83
CA THR A 81 12.80 0.10 9.12
C THR A 81 11.38 -0.37 8.82
N ALA A 82 10.38 0.39 9.25
CA ALA A 82 9.03 0.23 8.71
C ALA A 82 9.03 0.46 7.18
N PRO A 83 8.13 -0.20 6.44
CA PRO A 83 7.99 0.02 5.01
C PRO A 83 7.44 1.43 4.73
N VAL A 84 7.96 2.05 3.66
CA VAL A 84 7.50 3.34 3.14
C VAL A 84 7.44 3.23 1.62
N GLN A 85 6.24 3.23 1.05
CA GLN A 85 6.00 3.18 -0.41
C GLN A 85 6.79 2.05 -1.09
N SER A 86 6.54 0.79 -0.74
CA SER A 86 7.20 -0.42 -1.26
C SER A 86 8.67 -0.63 -0.84
N GLN A 87 9.23 0.22 0.02
CA GLN A 87 10.65 0.16 0.40
C GLN A 87 10.84 -0.01 1.90
N VAL A 88 11.77 -0.89 2.27
CA VAL A 88 12.30 -1.02 3.62
C VAL A 88 13.80 -0.75 3.57
N ARG A 89 14.31 0.04 4.52
CA ARG A 89 15.74 0.31 4.64
C ARG A 89 16.35 -0.66 5.65
N LEU A 90 17.56 -1.13 5.37
CA LEU A 90 18.40 -1.85 6.33
C LEU A 90 19.45 -0.89 6.86
N LEU A 91 19.46 -0.70 8.17
CA LEU A 91 20.39 0.17 8.88
C LEU A 91 21.44 -0.68 9.59
N ALA A 92 22.71 -0.28 9.50
CA ALA A 92 23.75 -0.89 10.31
C ALA A 92 23.59 -0.46 11.77
N ARG A 93 23.60 -1.43 12.68
CA ARG A 93 23.52 -1.19 14.14
C ARG A 93 24.85 -0.76 14.74
N HIS A 94 25.93 -0.93 14.00
CA HIS A 94 27.29 -0.61 14.42
C HIS A 94 27.98 0.24 13.35
N ARG A 95 28.95 1.04 13.78
CA ARG A 95 29.78 1.85 12.88
C ARG A 95 30.99 1.04 12.42
N GLY A 96 31.41 1.26 11.18
CA GLY A 96 32.61 0.63 10.62
C GLY A 96 32.35 -0.73 9.96
N LEU A 97 33.41 -1.34 9.46
CA LEU A 97 33.41 -2.72 8.95
C LEU A 97 33.81 -3.64 10.11
N VAL A 98 33.10 -4.74 10.30
CA VAL A 98 33.38 -5.78 11.29
C VAL A 98 33.95 -7.02 10.62
#